data_AF-A0A928BFV3-F1
#
_entry.id   AF-A0A928BFV3-F1
#
_cell.length_a   1.000
_cell.length_b   1.000
_cell.length_c   1.000
_cell.angle_alpha   90.00
_cell.angle_beta   90.00
_cell.angle_gamma   90.00
#
_symmetry.space_group_name_H-M   'P 1'
#
loop_
_entity.id
_entity.type
_entity.pdbx_description
1 polymer ?
#
loop_
_entity_poly.entity_id
_entity_poly.type
_entity_poly.pdbx_seq_one_letter_code
_entity_poly.pdbx_strand_id
1 'polypeptide(L)'
;MQSSCQYDGEIQFLSTMERRDFLKVAALSGAAIAVPGIDAVAGRRGSVRQESGMEDKPVTDFKFRPDGKFKILQFTDTHYVSGDRRSERAMANVLQMLDVEKPDLVIHTGDIIFGNPAEKSAREILQPIADRGIPFAVTLGNHDSDFELSRAEIYDVIRSVPGNINTPARDGLYGFSNDVITLSSAKGVERVFYLFDSGSYIDYRGEKGYDYIRHSQIGWYREHSEAFTKSNGGSPIPSMAFFHIAVREFTDGIRSDSRDIVGTSCENPCPSNYNSGLVANFKEMGDVEAVVCGHDHDNDYVMKYGDMFYIFGRFSGCDTVYNNVGPSGARIFEFTEGEEGFRTYIRKYGSDLEQDLSLHRGMSHLSGEKKKF
;
A
#
# COMPACT_ATOMS: atom_id res chain seq x y z
N MET A 1 -18.85 -1.22 -25.29
CA MET A 1 -17.87 -1.24 -26.40
C MET A 1 -16.50 -1.44 -25.79
N GLN A 2 -15.89 -2.61 -26.02
CA GLN A 2 -14.53 -2.90 -25.59
C GLN A 2 -13.58 -2.02 -26.41
N SER A 3 -12.89 -1.08 -25.76
CA SER A 3 -11.77 -0.38 -26.36
C SER A 3 -10.55 -1.29 -26.26
N SER A 4 -10.16 -1.91 -27.37
CA SER A 4 -8.87 -2.59 -27.49
C SER A 4 -7.75 -1.55 -27.40
N CYS A 5 -6.83 -1.72 -26.46
CA CYS A 5 -5.54 -1.03 -26.50
C CYS A 5 -4.76 -1.55 -27.71
N GLN A 6 -4.63 -0.74 -28.75
CA GLN A 6 -3.56 -0.88 -29.74
C GLN A 6 -2.64 0.32 -29.59
N TYR A 7 -1.35 0.07 -29.42
CA TYR A 7 -0.30 1.06 -29.56
C TYR A 7 0.56 0.65 -30.75
N ASP A 8 0.56 1.48 -31.79
CA ASP A 8 1.49 1.40 -32.92
C ASP A 8 2.75 2.19 -32.54
N GLY A 9 3.86 1.50 -32.37
CA GLY A 9 5.18 2.11 -32.14
C GLY A 9 6.24 1.05 -31.94
N GLU A 10 7.10 0.86 -32.96
CA GLU A 10 8.26 -0.03 -32.88
C GLU A 10 9.24 0.43 -31.80
N ILE A 11 9.24 -0.26 -30.66
CA ILE A 11 10.34 -0.29 -29.70
C ILE A 11 10.82 -1.74 -29.65
N GLN A 12 12.13 -1.95 -29.84
CA GLN A 12 12.76 -3.27 -29.75
C GLN A 12 12.46 -3.90 -28.37
N PHE A 13 11.59 -4.91 -28.36
CA PHE A 13 11.26 -5.69 -27.17
C PHE A 13 12.50 -6.45 -26.68
N LEU A 14 13.08 -5.98 -25.57
CA LEU A 14 13.65 -6.91 -24.60
C LEU A 14 12.49 -7.76 -24.09
N SER A 15 12.65 -9.08 -24.09
CA SER A 15 11.64 -10.07 -23.64
C SER A 15 10.99 -9.64 -22.31
N THR A 16 9.80 -9.05 -22.36
CA THR A 16 8.98 -8.72 -21.18
C THR A 16 8.33 -9.99 -20.63
N MET A 17 8.29 -10.14 -19.31
CA MET A 17 7.64 -11.29 -18.68
C MET A 17 6.12 -11.18 -18.90
N GLU A 18 5.51 -12.22 -19.46
CA GLU A 18 4.05 -12.29 -19.59
C GLU A 18 3.40 -12.57 -18.22
N ARG A 19 2.22 -12.00 -17.97
CA ARG A 19 1.46 -12.20 -16.71
C ARG A 19 1.28 -13.68 -16.36
N ARG A 20 1.06 -14.53 -17.37
CA ARG A 20 0.91 -15.98 -17.18
C ARG A 20 2.18 -16.64 -16.64
N ASP A 21 3.34 -16.12 -17.00
CA ASP A 21 4.62 -16.65 -16.53
C ASP A 21 4.97 -16.07 -15.15
N PHE A 22 4.64 -14.80 -14.90
CA PHE A 22 4.70 -14.21 -13.55
C PHE A 22 3.89 -15.03 -12.53
N LEU A 23 2.64 -15.37 -12.85
CA LEU A 23 1.80 -16.20 -11.97
C LEU A 23 2.36 -17.61 -11.76
N LYS A 24 3.10 -18.17 -12.73
CA LYS A 24 3.79 -19.46 -12.55
C LYS A 24 5.00 -19.34 -11.64
N VAL A 25 5.75 -18.25 -11.73
CA VAL A 25 6.87 -17.96 -10.82
C VAL A 25 6.35 -17.78 -9.40
N ALA A 26 5.29 -16.99 -9.20
CA ALA A 26 4.62 -16.86 -7.89
C ALA A 26 4.10 -18.22 -7.36
N ALA A 27 3.59 -19.09 -8.25
CA ALA A 27 3.16 -20.44 -7.87
C ALA A 27 4.32 -21.40 -7.52
N LEU A 28 5.54 -21.15 -8.04
CA LEU A 28 6.75 -21.91 -7.72
C LEU A 28 7.36 -21.46 -6.38
N SER A 29 7.28 -20.17 -6.04
CA SER A 29 7.63 -19.65 -4.70
C SER A 29 6.75 -20.24 -3.60
N GLY A 30 5.49 -20.58 -3.93
CA GLY A 30 4.54 -21.28 -3.06
C GLY A 30 4.77 -22.80 -2.88
N ALA A 31 5.91 -23.34 -3.35
CA ALA A 31 6.30 -24.72 -3.06
C ALA A 31 7.04 -24.77 -1.71
N ALA A 32 6.29 -25.00 -0.63
CA ALA A 32 6.79 -25.13 0.74
C ALA A 32 8.05 -26.02 0.83
N ILE A 33 9.16 -25.45 1.33
CA ILE A 33 10.25 -26.24 1.89
C ILE A 33 9.74 -26.72 3.25
N ALA A 34 9.44 -28.01 3.35
CA ALA A 34 9.04 -28.65 4.61
C ALA A 34 10.20 -28.61 5.62
N VAL A 35 10.03 -27.83 6.69
CA VAL A 35 10.92 -27.88 7.87
C VAL A 35 10.36 -28.93 8.85
N PRO A 36 11.16 -29.88 9.36
CA PRO A 36 10.68 -30.89 10.31
C PRO A 36 10.22 -30.23 11.62
N GLY A 37 9.06 -30.68 12.12
CA GLY A 37 8.41 -30.14 13.30
C GLY A 37 9.25 -30.25 14.58
N ILE A 38 9.16 -29.20 15.40
CA ILE A 38 9.61 -29.18 16.79
C ILE A 38 8.44 -29.51 17.70
N ASP A 39 8.62 -30.54 18.53
CA ASP A 39 7.64 -31.09 19.46
C ASP A 39 7.14 -30.04 20.47
N ALA A 40 5.82 -30.07 20.70
CA ALA A 40 5.14 -29.25 21.68
C ALA A 40 5.46 -29.73 23.11
N VAL A 41 6.10 -28.87 23.91
CA VAL A 41 6.22 -29.06 25.36
C VAL A 41 5.05 -28.40 26.06
N ALA A 42 4.20 -29.20 26.67
CA ALA A 42 3.10 -28.76 27.52
C ALA A 42 3.63 -28.12 28.82
N GLY A 43 3.36 -26.83 29.01
CA GLY A 43 3.65 -26.05 30.21
C GLY A 43 2.39 -25.59 30.94
N ARG A 44 2.39 -25.74 32.27
CA ARG A 44 1.26 -25.63 33.22
C ARG A 44 0.54 -24.27 33.21
N ARG A 45 -0.79 -24.33 33.42
CA ARG A 45 -1.68 -23.20 33.77
C ARG A 45 -1.25 -22.54 35.08
N GLY A 46 -0.92 -21.26 35.02
CA GLY A 46 -0.95 -20.34 36.15
C GLY A 46 -1.81 -19.13 35.78
N SER A 47 -2.81 -18.82 36.60
CA SER A 47 -3.67 -17.66 36.41
C SER A 47 -2.90 -16.38 36.77
N VAL A 48 -2.63 -15.53 35.79
CA VAL A 48 -2.15 -14.16 36.02
C VAL A 48 -3.19 -13.22 35.41
N ARG A 49 -3.75 -12.34 36.24
CA ARG A 49 -4.53 -11.19 35.78
C ARG A 49 -3.61 -10.36 34.89
N GLN A 50 -3.94 -10.25 33.61
CA GLN A 50 -3.25 -9.37 32.69
C GLN A 50 -3.90 -7.99 32.80
N GLU A 51 -3.19 -7.04 33.41
CA GLU A 51 -3.51 -5.63 33.29
C GLU A 51 -3.23 -5.21 31.84
N SER A 52 -4.26 -4.70 31.17
CA SER A 52 -4.21 -4.11 29.84
C SER A 52 -3.50 -2.75 29.91
N GLY A 53 -2.19 -2.76 29.67
CA GLY A 53 -1.40 -1.55 29.45
C GLY A 53 -0.62 -1.75 28.17
N MET A 54 -1.20 -1.32 27.05
CA MET A 54 -0.48 -1.15 25.79
C MET A 54 0.59 -0.09 26.05
N GLU A 55 1.87 -0.45 26.02
CA GLU A 55 2.95 0.56 26.07
C GLU A 55 2.81 1.47 24.84
N ASP A 56 2.28 2.66 25.06
CA ASP A 56 2.13 3.75 24.08
C ASP A 56 3.51 4.18 23.56
N LYS A 57 3.97 3.55 22.48
CA LYS A 57 4.98 4.17 21.63
C LYS A 57 4.30 5.30 20.85
N PRO A 58 4.92 6.50 20.77
CA PRO A 58 4.31 7.64 20.12
C PRO A 58 4.04 7.33 18.65
N VAL A 59 2.78 7.52 18.26
CA VAL A 59 2.35 7.55 16.85
C VAL A 59 3.13 8.63 16.13
N THR A 60 3.66 8.33 14.94
CA THR A 60 4.36 9.32 14.13
C THR A 60 3.39 10.40 13.69
N ASP A 61 3.60 11.64 14.16
CA ASP A 61 2.73 12.78 13.87
C ASP A 61 3.43 13.79 12.95
N PHE A 62 2.79 14.10 11.83
CA PHE A 62 3.18 15.15 10.91
C PHE A 62 2.34 16.41 11.13
N LYS A 63 2.86 17.55 10.68
CA LYS A 63 2.12 18.81 10.61
C LYS A 63 2.00 19.26 9.17
N PHE A 64 0.91 19.97 8.87
CA PHE A 64 0.81 20.69 7.60
C PHE A 64 1.97 21.67 7.45
N ARG A 65 2.42 21.84 6.21
CA ARG A 65 3.39 22.88 5.86
C ARG A 65 2.80 24.28 6.10
N PRO A 66 3.63 25.34 6.10
CA PRO A 66 3.14 26.71 6.26
C PRO A 66 2.13 27.18 5.20
N ASP A 67 2.07 26.53 4.04
CA ASP A 67 1.08 26.79 2.99
C ASP A 67 -0.26 26.03 3.21
N GLY A 68 -0.39 25.34 4.35
CA GLY A 68 -1.56 24.54 4.70
C GLY A 68 -1.68 23.22 3.93
N LYS A 69 -0.62 22.78 3.23
CA LYS A 69 -0.64 21.54 2.43
C LYS A 69 0.20 20.44 3.06
N PHE A 70 -0.17 19.20 2.75
CA PHE A 70 0.64 18.01 3.04
C PHE A 70 0.53 17.03 1.88
N LYS A 71 1.66 16.51 1.39
CA LYS A 71 1.71 15.62 0.24
C LYS A 71 2.28 14.25 0.61
N ILE A 72 1.50 13.21 0.35
CA ILE A 72 1.95 11.81 0.37
C ILE A 72 2.20 11.36 -1.07
N LEU A 73 3.37 10.79 -1.31
CA LEU A 73 3.66 10.06 -2.55
C LEU A 73 3.60 8.57 -2.29
N GLN A 74 2.76 7.87 -3.04
CA GLN A 74 2.68 6.42 -3.03
C GLN A 74 3.55 5.83 -4.14
N PHE A 75 4.55 5.06 -3.74
CA PHE A 75 5.17 4.07 -4.62
C PHE A 75 4.54 2.71 -4.37
N THR A 76 4.51 1.87 -5.39
CA THR A 76 4.09 0.48 -5.26
C THR A 76 4.76 -0.36 -6.33
N ASP A 77 5.08 -1.62 -6.00
CA ASP A 77 5.51 -2.58 -7.01
C ASP A 77 6.73 -2.06 -7.78
N THR A 78 7.78 -1.63 -7.06
CA THR A 78 9.03 -1.21 -7.72
C THR A 78 9.77 -2.40 -8.30
N HIS A 79 9.58 -3.60 -7.72
CA HIS A 79 10.12 -4.88 -8.20
C HIS A 79 11.60 -4.77 -8.58
N TYR A 80 12.37 -4.06 -7.75
CA TYR A 80 13.73 -3.71 -8.04
C TYR A 80 14.67 -4.89 -7.81
N VAL A 81 15.64 -5.06 -8.71
CA VAL A 81 16.70 -6.06 -8.61
C VAL A 81 18.05 -5.39 -8.88
N SER A 82 18.91 -5.38 -7.86
CA SER A 82 20.26 -4.79 -7.93
C SER A 82 21.08 -5.44 -9.04
N GLY A 83 21.64 -4.61 -9.92
CA GLY A 83 22.47 -5.04 -11.04
C GLY A 83 21.70 -5.59 -12.26
N ASP A 84 20.38 -5.69 -12.20
CA ASP A 84 19.57 -5.99 -13.39
C ASP A 84 19.29 -4.71 -14.17
N ARG A 85 19.68 -4.69 -15.45
CA ARG A 85 19.48 -3.54 -16.35
C ARG A 85 18.00 -3.18 -16.52
N ARG A 86 17.08 -4.15 -16.40
CA ARG A 86 15.64 -3.90 -16.47
C ARG A 86 15.17 -2.99 -15.32
N SER A 87 15.85 -3.06 -14.17
CA SER A 87 15.60 -2.22 -12.98
C SER A 87 16.02 -0.77 -13.12
N GLU A 88 16.80 -0.39 -14.14
CA GLU A 88 17.23 1.00 -14.36
C GLU A 88 16.02 1.95 -14.50
N ARG A 89 14.94 1.48 -15.13
CA ARG A 89 13.70 2.27 -15.28
C ARG A 89 13.01 2.55 -13.96
N ALA A 90 12.95 1.56 -13.05
CA ALA A 90 12.34 1.72 -11.73
C ALA A 90 13.12 2.77 -10.92
N MET A 91 14.45 2.68 -10.91
CA MET A 91 15.30 3.67 -10.24
C MET A 91 15.12 5.08 -10.83
N ALA A 92 15.12 5.21 -12.15
CA ALA A 92 14.89 6.49 -12.82
C ALA A 92 13.51 7.07 -12.48
N ASN A 93 12.49 6.23 -12.38
CA ASN A 93 11.16 6.62 -11.97
C ASN A 93 11.14 7.13 -10.52
N VAL A 94 11.69 6.38 -9.57
CA VAL A 94 11.79 6.81 -8.16
C VAL A 94 12.48 8.16 -8.06
N LEU A 95 13.65 8.32 -8.69
CA LEU A 95 14.39 9.59 -8.67
C LEU A 95 13.56 10.76 -9.22
N GLN A 96 12.95 10.59 -10.40
CA GLN A 96 12.16 11.64 -11.04
C GLN A 96 10.94 12.01 -10.20
N MET A 97 10.21 11.02 -9.67
CA MET A 97 9.00 11.25 -8.88
C MET A 97 9.33 12.04 -7.60
N LEU A 98 10.40 11.69 -6.91
CA LEU A 98 10.85 12.42 -5.72
C LEU A 98 11.26 13.87 -6.05
N ASP A 99 11.97 14.09 -7.16
CA ASP A 99 12.46 15.42 -7.55
C ASP A 99 11.35 16.37 -8.03
N VAL A 100 10.37 15.83 -8.79
CA VAL A 100 9.26 16.59 -9.33
C VAL A 100 8.21 16.87 -8.26
N GLU A 101 7.83 15.86 -7.49
CA GLU A 101 6.69 15.98 -6.56
C GLU A 101 7.06 16.55 -5.20
N LYS A 102 8.30 16.35 -4.74
CA LYS A 102 8.81 16.84 -3.44
C LYS A 102 7.83 16.56 -2.30
N PRO A 103 7.51 15.26 -2.04
CA PRO A 103 6.53 14.90 -1.04
C PRO A 103 7.02 15.16 0.38
N ASP A 104 6.06 15.31 1.30
CA ASP A 104 6.32 15.42 2.74
C ASP A 104 6.47 14.03 3.39
N LEU A 105 5.85 13.01 2.79
CA LEU A 105 5.91 11.62 3.20
C LEU A 105 5.87 10.71 1.97
N VAL A 106 6.68 9.65 1.96
CA VAL A 106 6.53 8.53 1.02
C VAL A 106 5.90 7.33 1.73
N ILE A 107 4.90 6.71 1.12
CA ILE A 107 4.37 5.40 1.55
C ILE A 107 4.60 4.41 0.40
N HIS A 108 5.40 3.37 0.62
CA HIS A 108 5.57 2.29 -0.35
C HIS A 108 4.63 1.13 -0.02
N THR A 109 3.67 0.83 -0.90
CA THR A 109 2.65 -0.22 -0.67
C THR A 109 3.08 -1.60 -1.15
N GLY A 110 4.30 -2.01 -0.79
CA GLY A 110 4.79 -3.39 -0.97
C GLY A 110 5.41 -3.70 -2.32
N ASP A 111 6.02 -4.88 -2.39
CA ASP A 111 6.76 -5.43 -3.53
C ASP A 111 7.86 -4.47 -4.00
N ILE A 112 8.76 -4.19 -3.06
CA ILE A 112 9.94 -3.35 -3.27
C ILE A 112 10.95 -4.10 -4.14
N ILE A 113 11.10 -5.41 -3.90
CA ILE A 113 12.09 -6.25 -4.55
C ILE A 113 11.46 -7.40 -5.33
N PHE A 114 12.16 -7.83 -6.39
CA PHE A 114 11.77 -9.00 -7.18
C PHE A 114 12.98 -9.87 -7.57
N GLY A 115 13.91 -10.07 -6.65
CA GLY A 115 15.09 -10.90 -6.89
C GLY A 115 16.21 -10.74 -5.86
N ASN A 116 17.21 -11.61 -5.96
CA ASN A 116 18.45 -11.50 -5.21
C ASN A 116 19.45 -10.55 -5.92
N PRO A 117 20.34 -9.87 -5.17
CA PRO A 117 20.44 -9.84 -3.71
C PRO A 117 19.36 -8.95 -3.07
N ALA A 118 18.56 -9.49 -2.16
CA ALA A 118 17.37 -8.86 -1.59
C ALA A 118 17.72 -7.65 -0.72
N GLU A 119 18.68 -7.80 0.21
CA GLU A 119 19.09 -6.69 1.09
C GLU A 119 19.58 -5.50 0.27
N LYS A 120 20.50 -5.76 -0.65
CA LYS A 120 21.11 -4.72 -1.48
C LYS A 120 20.06 -4.05 -2.37
N SER A 121 19.15 -4.82 -2.97
CA SER A 121 18.07 -4.28 -3.81
C SER A 121 17.15 -3.35 -3.03
N ALA A 122 16.71 -3.76 -1.83
CA ALA A 122 15.85 -2.94 -0.98
C ALA A 122 16.56 -1.65 -0.54
N ARG A 123 17.83 -1.73 -0.14
CA ARG A 123 18.62 -0.55 0.21
C ARG A 123 18.76 0.41 -0.97
N GLU A 124 19.16 -0.09 -2.14
CA GLU A 124 19.39 0.76 -3.32
C GLU A 124 18.14 1.52 -3.74
N ILE A 125 16.97 0.87 -3.86
CA ILE A 125 15.75 1.53 -4.34
C ILE A 125 15.12 2.49 -3.32
N LEU A 126 15.36 2.28 -2.02
CA LEU A 126 14.88 3.16 -0.95
C LEU A 126 15.84 4.31 -0.63
N GLN A 127 17.14 4.14 -0.90
CA GLN A 127 18.17 5.15 -0.61
C GLN A 127 17.88 6.54 -1.21
N PRO A 128 17.34 6.68 -2.45
CA PRO A 128 16.96 7.99 -2.99
C PRO A 128 15.98 8.79 -2.14
N ILE A 129 15.12 8.13 -1.37
CA ILE A 129 14.18 8.77 -0.45
C ILE A 129 14.95 9.33 0.75
N ALA A 130 15.83 8.51 1.32
CA ALA A 130 16.72 8.87 2.42
C ALA A 130 17.66 10.04 2.07
N ASP A 131 18.26 10.00 0.88
CA ASP A 131 19.20 11.03 0.39
C ASP A 131 18.53 12.42 0.27
N ARG A 132 17.21 12.45 0.10
CA ARG A 132 16.40 13.67 0.05
C ARG A 132 15.87 14.09 1.42
N GLY A 133 16.16 13.33 2.47
CA GLY A 133 15.67 13.57 3.83
C GLY A 133 14.16 13.44 3.97
N ILE A 134 13.51 12.72 3.05
CA ILE A 134 12.05 12.54 3.06
C ILE A 134 11.72 11.36 3.99
N PRO A 135 10.88 11.55 5.03
CA PRO A 135 10.40 10.45 5.84
C PRO A 135 9.60 9.45 5.01
N PHE A 136 9.72 8.16 5.31
CA PHE A 136 8.96 7.15 4.57
C PHE A 136 8.56 5.93 5.39
N ALA A 137 7.43 5.34 5.01
CA ALA A 137 6.93 4.10 5.55
C ALA A 137 6.70 3.08 4.42
N VAL A 138 6.76 1.80 4.77
CA VAL A 138 6.54 0.68 3.86
C VAL A 138 5.48 -0.23 4.47
N THR A 139 4.54 -0.72 3.66
CA THR A 139 3.81 -1.96 3.94
C THR A 139 4.40 -3.07 3.07
N LEU A 140 4.72 -4.23 3.61
CA LEU A 140 5.32 -5.31 2.83
C LEU A 140 4.29 -5.97 1.89
N GLY A 141 4.75 -6.33 0.69
CA GLY A 141 4.00 -7.10 -0.29
C GLY A 141 4.31 -8.59 -0.23
N ASN A 142 3.76 -9.38 -1.15
CA ASN A 142 3.97 -10.83 -1.15
C ASN A 142 5.36 -11.24 -1.63
N HIS A 143 5.96 -10.48 -2.56
CA HIS A 143 7.29 -10.79 -3.11
C HIS A 143 8.44 -10.34 -2.22
N ASP A 144 8.22 -9.41 -1.28
CA ASP A 144 9.28 -8.94 -0.37
C ASP A 144 9.88 -10.07 0.49
N SER A 145 9.20 -11.21 0.62
CA SER A 145 9.66 -12.40 1.35
C SER A 145 9.90 -13.64 0.49
N ASP A 146 9.98 -13.52 -0.85
CA ASP A 146 10.15 -14.64 -1.77
C ASP A 146 11.63 -15.02 -2.06
N PHE A 147 12.57 -14.28 -1.49
CA PHE A 147 13.99 -14.34 -1.87
C PHE A 147 14.89 -14.76 -0.70
N GLU A 148 16.15 -14.31 -0.65
CA GLU A 148 17.13 -14.76 0.35
C GLU A 148 16.81 -14.36 1.81
N LEU A 149 15.95 -13.36 2.02
CA LEU A 149 15.57 -12.88 3.35
C LEU A 149 14.14 -13.27 3.71
N SER A 150 13.94 -13.66 4.96
CA SER A 150 12.60 -13.79 5.53
C SER A 150 11.88 -12.44 5.60
N ARG A 151 10.55 -12.47 5.75
CA ARG A 151 9.72 -11.26 5.92
C ARG A 151 10.19 -10.39 7.10
N ALA A 152 10.67 -11.00 8.17
CA ALA A 152 11.22 -10.29 9.33
C ALA A 152 12.56 -9.62 9.00
N GLU A 153 13.46 -10.34 8.34
CA GLU A 153 14.80 -9.85 7.99
C GLU A 153 14.73 -8.71 6.96
N ILE A 154 13.91 -8.83 5.91
CA ILE A 154 13.73 -7.74 4.94
C ILE A 154 13.11 -6.51 5.60
N TYR A 155 12.21 -6.69 6.56
CA TYR A 155 11.61 -5.58 7.31
C TYR A 155 12.66 -4.84 8.15
N ASP A 156 13.55 -5.58 8.81
CA ASP A 156 14.66 -4.99 9.57
C ASP A 156 15.65 -4.25 8.65
N VAL A 157 15.91 -4.77 7.44
CA VAL A 157 16.68 -4.06 6.41
C VAL A 157 16.01 -2.74 6.05
N ILE A 158 14.72 -2.75 5.71
CA ILE A 158 13.95 -1.55 5.33
C ILE A 158 13.99 -0.51 6.47
N ARG A 159 13.74 -0.94 7.71
CA ARG A 159 13.78 -0.07 8.89
C ARG A 159 15.16 0.50 9.20
N SER A 160 16.23 -0.15 8.73
CA SER A 160 17.59 0.35 8.91
C SER A 160 17.97 1.46 7.92
N VAL A 161 17.17 1.69 6.87
CA VAL A 161 17.40 2.77 5.90
C VAL A 161 17.06 4.12 6.56
N PRO A 162 17.96 5.13 6.54
CA PRO A 162 17.72 6.43 7.17
C PRO A 162 16.43 7.09 6.67
N GLY A 163 15.64 7.67 7.59
CA GLY A 163 14.36 8.29 7.25
C GLY A 163 13.17 7.33 7.23
N ASN A 164 13.37 6.02 7.38
CA ASN A 164 12.28 5.10 7.59
C ASN A 164 11.60 5.37 8.96
N ILE A 165 10.27 5.46 8.96
CA ILE A 165 9.46 5.74 10.16
C ILE A 165 8.61 4.56 10.62
N ASN A 166 8.76 3.38 10.01
CA ASN A 166 8.01 2.19 10.42
C ASN A 166 8.39 1.77 11.85
N THR A 167 7.40 1.40 12.66
CA THR A 167 7.65 0.95 14.03
C THR A 167 8.09 -0.53 14.06
N PRO A 168 8.82 -0.97 15.11
CA PRO A 168 9.08 -2.39 15.29
C PRO A 168 7.77 -3.21 15.35
N ALA A 169 7.82 -4.44 14.84
CA ALA A 169 6.70 -5.37 14.93
C ALA A 169 6.23 -5.53 16.38
N ARG A 170 4.91 -5.67 16.56
CA ARG A 170 4.27 -5.71 17.88
C ARG A 170 3.88 -7.14 18.23
N ASP A 171 4.19 -7.56 19.45
CA ASP A 171 3.79 -8.87 19.95
C ASP A 171 2.26 -9.01 19.91
N GLY A 172 1.77 -10.14 19.39
CA GLY A 172 0.34 -10.44 19.27
C GLY A 172 -0.37 -9.78 18.07
N LEU A 173 0.30 -8.88 17.34
CA LEU A 173 -0.20 -8.33 16.08
C LEU A 173 0.34 -9.14 14.90
N TYR A 174 -0.52 -9.50 13.94
CA TYR A 174 -0.06 -10.23 12.76
C TYR A 174 0.70 -9.32 11.79
N GLY A 175 1.80 -9.83 11.23
CA GLY A 175 2.63 -9.09 10.29
C GLY A 175 3.59 -8.11 10.98
N PHE A 176 4.45 -7.49 10.18
CA PHE A 176 5.54 -6.67 10.67
C PHE A 176 5.30 -5.19 10.41
N SER A 177 4.82 -4.85 9.21
CA SER A 177 4.69 -3.48 8.70
C SER A 177 3.33 -2.84 8.97
N ASN A 178 2.85 -2.94 10.21
CA ASN A 178 1.61 -2.29 10.65
C ASN A 178 1.93 -0.99 11.38
N ASP A 179 1.38 0.13 10.93
CA ASP A 179 1.67 1.44 11.51
C ASP A 179 0.45 2.36 11.51
N VAL A 180 0.45 3.31 12.45
CA VAL A 180 -0.46 4.45 12.45
C VAL A 180 0.37 5.70 12.27
N ILE A 181 -0.03 6.56 11.35
CA ILE A 181 0.57 7.87 11.12
C ILE A 181 -0.53 8.92 11.22
N THR A 182 -0.27 10.03 11.88
CA THR A 182 -1.23 11.14 12.01
C THR A 182 -0.73 12.39 11.28
N LEU A 183 -1.68 13.20 10.83
CA LEU A 183 -1.44 14.55 10.35
C LEU A 183 -2.30 15.50 11.17
N SER A 184 -1.64 16.45 11.81
CA SER A 184 -2.27 17.34 12.79
C SER A 184 -2.16 18.81 12.38
N SER A 185 -3.17 19.58 12.76
CA SER A 185 -3.15 21.04 12.78
C SER A 185 -2.91 21.58 14.19
N ALA A 186 -3.04 22.89 14.36
CA ALA A 186 -3.09 23.51 15.70
C ALA A 186 -4.31 23.08 16.53
N LYS A 187 -5.35 22.51 15.90
CA LYS A 187 -6.59 22.08 16.58
C LYS A 187 -6.55 20.63 17.08
N GLY A 188 -5.57 19.85 16.62
CA GLY A 188 -5.46 18.42 16.93
C GLY A 188 -5.19 17.59 15.67
N VAL A 189 -5.39 16.28 15.77
CA VAL A 189 -5.27 15.35 14.65
C VAL A 189 -6.40 15.59 13.65
N GLU A 190 -6.07 15.82 12.38
CA GLU A 190 -7.04 16.05 11.30
C GLU A 190 -7.14 14.87 10.33
N ARG A 191 -6.10 14.04 10.21
CA ARG A 191 -6.10 12.81 9.41
C ARG A 191 -5.35 11.68 10.12
N VAL A 192 -5.78 10.45 9.88
CA VAL A 192 -5.07 9.23 10.30
C VAL A 192 -4.81 8.34 9.09
N PHE A 193 -3.61 7.80 8.99
CA PHE A 193 -3.22 6.84 7.95
C PHE A 193 -2.88 5.51 8.62
N TYR A 194 -3.68 4.50 8.34
CA TYR A 194 -3.47 3.13 8.82
C TYR A 194 -2.71 2.34 7.76
N LEU A 195 -1.55 1.84 8.12
CA LEU A 195 -0.76 0.93 7.29
C LEU A 195 -0.97 -0.49 7.80
N PHE A 196 -1.33 -1.40 6.91
CA PHE A 196 -1.52 -2.81 7.24
C PHE A 196 -0.51 -3.67 6.49
N ASP A 197 0.10 -4.63 7.20
CA ASP A 197 0.77 -5.76 6.57
C ASP A 197 -0.30 -6.74 6.05
N SER A 198 -0.54 -6.78 4.74
CA SER A 198 -1.55 -7.68 4.15
C SER A 198 -1.11 -9.15 4.10
N GLY A 199 0.09 -9.46 4.59
CA GLY A 199 0.71 -10.78 4.50
C GLY A 199 1.30 -11.05 3.11
N SER A 200 1.70 -12.30 2.89
CA SER A 200 2.22 -12.79 1.61
C SER A 200 1.25 -13.80 0.97
N TYR A 201 1.38 -15.06 1.37
CA TYR A 201 0.55 -16.17 0.90
C TYR A 201 -0.04 -16.93 2.07
N ILE A 202 -1.18 -17.57 1.83
CA ILE A 202 -1.82 -18.45 2.81
C ILE A 202 -1.03 -19.76 2.90
N ASP A 203 -0.62 -20.13 4.10
CA ASP A 203 0.09 -21.38 4.40
C ASP A 203 -0.60 -22.21 5.49
N TYR A 204 -1.94 -22.22 5.52
CA TYR A 204 -2.68 -23.06 6.47
C TYR A 204 -3.69 -23.97 5.76
N ARG A 205 -3.79 -25.21 6.26
CA ARG A 205 -4.78 -26.23 5.86
C ARG A 205 -4.77 -26.65 4.37
N GLY A 206 -3.65 -26.46 3.68
CA GLY A 206 -3.48 -26.89 2.29
C GLY A 206 -4.17 -25.98 1.26
N GLU A 207 -4.68 -24.84 1.69
CA GLU A 207 -5.25 -23.81 0.83
C GLU A 207 -4.12 -22.97 0.21
N LYS A 208 -4.31 -22.53 -1.03
CA LYS A 208 -3.34 -21.67 -1.74
C LYS A 208 -4.00 -20.35 -2.13
N GLY A 209 -3.22 -19.28 -2.09
CA GLY A 209 -3.65 -17.96 -2.55
C GLY A 209 -2.98 -16.85 -1.75
N TYR A 210 -3.33 -15.62 -2.11
CA TYR A 210 -2.84 -14.43 -1.43
C TYR A 210 -3.42 -14.30 -0.04
N ASP A 211 -2.61 -13.75 0.85
CA ASP A 211 -2.96 -13.61 2.23
C ASP A 211 -3.97 -12.47 2.50
N TYR A 212 -4.46 -12.36 3.74
CA TYR A 212 -5.47 -11.37 4.14
C TYR A 212 -5.20 -10.76 5.52
N ILE A 213 -5.65 -9.52 5.70
CA ILE A 213 -5.55 -8.79 6.97
C ILE A 213 -6.33 -9.53 8.07
N ARG A 214 -5.63 -9.91 9.16
CA ARG A 214 -6.12 -10.79 10.22
C ARG A 214 -7.00 -10.06 11.23
N HIS A 215 -7.73 -10.84 12.03
CA HIS A 215 -8.55 -10.32 13.11
C HIS A 215 -7.76 -9.57 14.19
N SER A 216 -6.50 -9.94 14.47
CA SER A 216 -5.65 -9.17 15.39
C SER A 216 -5.36 -7.76 14.87
N GLN A 217 -5.13 -7.60 13.57
CA GLN A 217 -4.97 -6.30 12.93
C GLN A 217 -6.28 -5.50 12.89
N ILE A 218 -7.41 -6.16 12.65
CA ILE A 218 -8.74 -5.51 12.72
C ILE A 218 -9.00 -5.00 14.15
N GLY A 219 -8.76 -5.82 15.18
CA GLY A 219 -8.90 -5.42 16.58
C GLY A 219 -8.01 -4.22 16.92
N TRP A 220 -6.73 -4.30 16.55
CA TRP A 220 -5.78 -3.20 16.70
C TRP A 220 -6.26 -1.91 16.02
N TYR A 221 -6.75 -1.98 14.78
CA TYR A 221 -7.30 -0.82 14.09
C TYR A 221 -8.50 -0.22 14.83
N ARG A 222 -9.46 -1.05 15.27
CA ARG A 222 -10.65 -0.57 16.00
C ARG A 222 -10.26 0.16 17.27
N GLU A 223 -9.32 -0.38 18.03
CA GLU A 223 -8.82 0.24 19.26
C GLU A 223 -8.27 1.66 19.00
N HIS A 224 -7.48 1.84 17.93
CA HIS A 224 -6.97 3.15 17.55
C HIS A 224 -8.08 4.08 17.07
N SER A 225 -8.97 3.59 16.21
CA SER A 225 -10.10 4.36 15.69
C SER A 225 -11.02 4.87 16.81
N GLU A 226 -11.35 4.01 17.78
CA GLU A 226 -12.13 4.38 18.96
C GLU A 226 -11.40 5.41 19.83
N ALA A 227 -10.08 5.24 20.03
CA ALA A 227 -9.27 6.19 20.79
C ALA A 227 -9.18 7.57 20.13
N PHE A 228 -8.99 7.64 18.81
CA PHE A 228 -9.00 8.89 18.05
C PHE A 228 -10.38 9.55 18.08
N THR A 229 -11.45 8.77 17.87
CA THR A 229 -12.83 9.26 17.95
C THR A 229 -13.13 9.86 19.31
N LYS A 230 -12.74 9.18 20.40
CA LYS A 230 -12.91 9.69 21.77
C LYS A 230 -12.13 10.99 22.00
N SER A 231 -10.90 11.05 21.49
CA SER A 231 -10.03 12.24 21.62
C SER A 231 -10.53 13.42 20.79
N ASN A 232 -11.29 13.16 19.72
CA ASN A 232 -11.92 14.15 18.85
C ASN A 232 -13.39 14.44 19.23
N GLY A 233 -13.71 14.41 20.54
CA GLY A 233 -15.03 14.79 21.04
C GLY A 233 -16.17 13.85 20.61
N GLY A 234 -15.86 12.60 20.26
CA GLY A 234 -16.82 11.59 19.82
C GLY A 234 -17.08 11.57 18.32
N SER A 235 -16.38 12.39 17.53
CA SER A 235 -16.47 12.38 16.07
C SER A 235 -15.30 11.61 15.45
N PRO A 236 -15.54 10.63 14.56
CA PRO A 236 -14.47 9.92 13.87
C PRO A 236 -13.56 10.87 13.09
N ILE A 237 -12.25 10.62 13.11
CA ILE A 237 -11.26 11.42 12.35
C ILE A 237 -11.15 10.83 10.94
N PRO A 238 -11.28 11.62 9.86
CA PRO A 238 -11.13 11.10 8.49
C PRO A 238 -9.81 10.36 8.30
N SER A 239 -9.89 9.12 7.81
CA SER A 239 -8.77 8.21 7.78
C SER A 239 -8.58 7.53 6.42
N MET A 240 -7.37 7.08 6.11
CA MET A 240 -7.11 6.24 4.93
C MET A 240 -6.35 4.97 5.34
N ALA A 241 -6.59 3.88 4.61
CA ALA A 241 -5.88 2.62 4.78
C ALA A 241 -4.95 2.34 3.60
N PHE A 242 -3.70 1.95 3.87
CA PHE A 242 -2.68 1.59 2.89
C PHE A 242 -2.20 0.17 3.13
N PHE A 243 -2.15 -0.66 2.09
CA PHE A 243 -1.59 -2.01 2.14
C PHE A 243 -1.37 -2.57 0.73
N HIS A 244 -0.69 -3.71 0.61
CA HIS A 244 -0.30 -4.23 -0.69
C HIS A 244 -1.42 -5.00 -1.42
N ILE A 245 -1.94 -6.08 -0.82
CA ILE A 245 -2.91 -6.98 -1.45
C ILE A 245 -4.33 -6.39 -1.32
N ALA A 246 -5.02 -6.22 -2.45
CA ALA A 246 -6.38 -5.67 -2.49
C ALA A 246 -7.36 -6.47 -1.60
N VAL A 247 -8.35 -5.79 -1.04
CA VAL A 247 -9.50 -6.44 -0.36
C VAL A 247 -10.56 -6.87 -1.37
N ARG A 248 -11.43 -7.81 -0.97
CA ARG A 248 -12.50 -8.38 -1.81
C ARG A 248 -13.41 -7.31 -2.43
N GLU A 249 -13.61 -6.20 -1.74
CA GLU A 249 -14.46 -5.09 -2.14
C GLU A 249 -13.94 -4.35 -3.39
N PHE A 250 -12.65 -4.45 -3.74
CA PHE A 250 -12.17 -4.03 -5.06
C PHE A 250 -12.82 -4.87 -6.18
N THR A 251 -12.88 -6.19 -6.01
CA THR A 251 -13.56 -7.08 -6.97
C THR A 251 -15.06 -6.82 -6.99
N ASP A 252 -15.68 -6.68 -5.82
CA ASP A 252 -17.14 -6.53 -5.71
C ASP A 252 -17.61 -5.20 -6.31
N GLY A 253 -16.86 -4.12 -6.06
CA GLY A 253 -17.09 -2.82 -6.68
C GLY A 253 -16.92 -2.86 -8.19
N ILE A 254 -15.85 -3.49 -8.71
CA ILE A 254 -15.63 -3.66 -10.16
C ILE A 254 -16.80 -4.41 -10.84
N ARG A 255 -17.46 -5.33 -10.12
CA ARG A 255 -18.60 -6.08 -10.65
C ARG A 255 -19.95 -5.41 -10.45
N SER A 256 -19.98 -4.29 -9.71
CA SER A 256 -21.22 -3.59 -9.39
C SER A 256 -21.68 -2.68 -10.52
N ASP A 257 -22.99 -2.68 -10.80
CA ASP A 257 -23.61 -1.78 -11.78
C ASP A 257 -23.56 -0.30 -11.36
N SER A 258 -23.36 -0.02 -10.07
CA SER A 258 -23.30 1.34 -9.51
C SER A 258 -21.88 1.88 -9.37
N ARG A 259 -20.86 1.17 -9.88
CA ARG A 259 -19.47 1.60 -9.76
C ARG A 259 -19.21 2.88 -10.55
N ASP A 260 -18.52 3.81 -9.93
CA ASP A 260 -17.96 4.98 -10.59
C ASP A 260 -16.44 4.85 -10.55
N ILE A 261 -15.80 4.82 -11.72
CA ILE A 261 -14.38 4.52 -11.87
C ILE A 261 -13.74 5.53 -12.81
N VAL A 262 -12.61 6.09 -12.38
CA VAL A 262 -11.72 6.91 -13.20
C VAL A 262 -10.34 6.27 -13.19
N GLY A 263 -9.79 6.00 -14.37
CA GLY A 263 -8.46 5.43 -14.55
C GLY A 263 -8.45 4.10 -15.30
N THR A 264 -7.34 3.37 -15.20
CA THR A 264 -7.09 2.13 -15.92
C THR A 264 -7.43 0.94 -15.06
N SER A 265 -8.33 0.08 -15.55
CA SER A 265 -8.67 -1.21 -14.94
C SER A 265 -8.50 -2.31 -15.98
N CYS A 266 -7.25 -2.68 -16.26
CA CYS A 266 -6.91 -3.63 -17.31
C CYS A 266 -6.79 -5.08 -16.82
N GLU A 267 -6.86 -5.30 -15.51
CA GLU A 267 -6.96 -6.65 -14.94
C GLU A 267 -7.96 -6.75 -13.79
N ASN A 268 -8.39 -7.97 -13.50
CA ASN A 268 -9.22 -8.21 -12.32
C ASN A 268 -8.36 -8.09 -11.07
N PRO A 269 -8.81 -7.34 -10.04
CA PRO A 269 -8.13 -7.34 -8.75
C PRO A 269 -7.91 -8.76 -8.22
N CYS A 270 -6.75 -9.01 -7.62
CA CYS A 270 -6.38 -10.30 -7.05
C CYS A 270 -6.37 -10.29 -5.51
N PRO A 271 -7.53 -10.13 -4.85
CA PRO A 271 -7.60 -10.20 -3.39
C PRO A 271 -7.40 -11.64 -2.89
N SER A 272 -7.27 -11.78 -1.58
CA SER A 272 -7.39 -13.07 -0.92
C SER A 272 -8.72 -13.76 -1.24
N ASN A 273 -8.73 -15.10 -1.15
CA ASN A 273 -9.94 -15.91 -1.18
C ASN A 273 -10.81 -15.73 0.07
N TYR A 274 -10.28 -15.15 1.14
CA TYR A 274 -11.00 -14.91 2.38
C TYR A 274 -11.30 -13.42 2.57
N ASN A 275 -12.55 -13.10 2.92
CA ASN A 275 -12.92 -11.78 3.41
C ASN A 275 -12.86 -11.81 4.94
N SER A 276 -11.93 -11.05 5.54
CA SER A 276 -11.80 -10.96 7.00
C SER A 276 -12.82 -10.03 7.67
N GLY A 277 -13.62 -9.31 6.88
CA GLY A 277 -14.56 -8.30 7.36
C GLY A 277 -13.91 -6.94 7.64
N LEU A 278 -12.69 -6.68 7.17
CA LEU A 278 -11.99 -5.42 7.39
C LEU A 278 -12.84 -4.21 6.96
N VAL A 279 -13.41 -4.24 5.75
CA VAL A 279 -14.23 -3.13 5.23
C VAL A 279 -15.52 -2.96 6.02
N ALA A 280 -16.10 -4.04 6.56
CA ALA A 280 -17.24 -3.91 7.48
C ALA A 280 -16.85 -3.13 8.74
N ASN A 281 -15.65 -3.37 9.27
CA ASN A 281 -15.13 -2.63 10.42
C ASN A 281 -14.80 -1.17 10.08
N PHE A 282 -14.33 -0.88 8.87
CA PHE A 282 -14.20 0.51 8.39
C PHE A 282 -15.54 1.25 8.39
N LYS A 283 -16.61 0.59 7.93
CA LYS A 283 -17.97 1.16 7.94
C LYS A 283 -18.53 1.34 9.35
N GLU A 284 -18.31 0.37 10.23
CA GLU A 284 -18.78 0.45 11.63
C GLU A 284 -18.10 1.57 12.40
N MET A 285 -16.79 1.76 12.20
CA MET A 285 -16.04 2.85 12.85
C MET A 285 -16.29 4.21 12.21
N GLY A 286 -16.59 4.25 10.91
CA GLY A 286 -17.03 5.45 10.23
C GLY A 286 -15.94 6.49 10.00
N ASP A 287 -14.66 6.15 10.07
CA ASP A 287 -13.49 7.02 9.88
C ASP A 287 -12.82 6.85 8.51
N VAL A 288 -12.63 5.62 8.03
CA VAL A 288 -11.86 5.33 6.80
C VAL A 288 -12.62 5.75 5.53
N GLU A 289 -12.13 6.75 4.80
CA GLU A 289 -12.71 7.25 3.55
C GLU A 289 -12.10 6.64 2.29
N ALA A 290 -10.86 6.17 2.36
CA ALA A 290 -10.18 5.57 1.22
C ALA A 290 -9.30 4.38 1.60
N VAL A 291 -9.27 3.39 0.71
CA VAL A 291 -8.44 2.19 0.77
C VAL A 291 -7.51 2.19 -0.45
N VAL A 292 -6.21 2.15 -0.20
CA VAL A 292 -5.16 2.32 -1.21
C VAL A 292 -4.29 1.06 -1.27
N CYS A 293 -4.08 0.52 -2.47
CA CYS A 293 -3.25 -0.67 -2.66
C CYS A 293 -2.42 -0.70 -3.96
N GLY A 294 -1.62 -1.76 -4.10
CA GLY A 294 -0.73 -2.06 -5.21
C GLY A 294 -1.07 -3.42 -5.84
N HIS A 295 -0.06 -4.28 -6.03
CA HIS A 295 -0.18 -5.71 -6.35
C HIS A 295 -0.65 -6.07 -7.77
N ASP A 296 -1.74 -5.47 -8.24
CA ASP A 296 -2.25 -5.66 -9.60
C ASP A 296 -1.67 -4.56 -10.50
N HIS A 297 -0.59 -4.87 -11.23
CA HIS A 297 0.26 -3.89 -11.92
C HIS A 297 -0.45 -3.16 -13.06
N ASP A 298 -1.52 -3.73 -13.60
CA ASP A 298 -2.28 -3.18 -14.72
C ASP A 298 -3.55 -2.41 -14.27
N ASN A 299 -3.63 -2.12 -12.97
CA ASN A 299 -4.67 -1.27 -12.39
C ASN A 299 -4.04 -0.02 -11.77
N ASP A 300 -4.66 1.13 -12.01
CA ASP A 300 -4.26 2.39 -11.36
C ASP A 300 -5.46 3.29 -11.07
N TYR A 301 -6.66 2.74 -11.05
CA TYR A 301 -7.89 3.50 -11.00
C TYR A 301 -8.24 4.01 -9.59
N VAL A 302 -9.10 5.03 -9.56
CA VAL A 302 -9.92 5.40 -8.41
C VAL A 302 -11.34 4.90 -8.65
N MET A 303 -11.88 4.12 -7.72
CA MET A 303 -13.26 3.64 -7.75
C MET A 303 -14.01 4.14 -6.52
N LYS A 304 -15.19 4.72 -6.72
CA LYS A 304 -16.16 4.92 -5.65
C LYS A 304 -17.08 3.70 -5.58
N TYR A 305 -17.13 3.06 -4.41
CA TYR A 305 -18.03 1.95 -4.15
C TYR A 305 -18.64 2.07 -2.75
N GLY A 306 -19.96 2.29 -2.70
CA GLY A 306 -20.63 2.73 -1.48
C GLY A 306 -20.20 4.16 -1.10
N ASP A 307 -19.73 4.30 0.13
CA ASP A 307 -19.31 5.54 0.80
C ASP A 307 -17.78 5.70 0.90
N MET A 308 -17.02 4.79 0.28
CA MET A 308 -15.55 4.80 0.30
C MET A 308 -14.94 4.81 -1.12
N PHE A 309 -13.69 5.23 -1.18
CA PHE A 309 -12.85 5.16 -2.36
C PHE A 309 -11.90 3.95 -2.29
N TYR A 310 -11.78 3.22 -3.38
CA TYR A 310 -10.87 2.09 -3.56
C TYR A 310 -9.90 2.46 -4.67
N ILE A 311 -8.62 2.55 -4.33
CA ILE A 311 -7.61 3.21 -5.15
C ILE A 311 -6.45 2.26 -5.38
N PHE A 312 -6.14 2.00 -6.65
CA PHE A 312 -4.87 1.41 -7.04
C PHE A 312 -3.82 2.51 -7.27
N GLY A 313 -2.61 2.27 -6.77
CA GLY A 313 -1.44 3.08 -7.10
C GLY A 313 -1.02 2.87 -8.56
N ARG A 314 -0.24 3.80 -9.12
CA ARG A 314 0.42 3.58 -10.41
C ARG A 314 1.66 2.70 -10.17
N PHE A 315 1.76 1.59 -10.90
CA PHE A 315 2.94 0.73 -10.93
C PHE A 315 4.22 1.58 -11.06
N SER A 316 5.13 1.43 -10.09
CA SER A 316 6.32 2.28 -9.97
C SER A 316 7.59 1.62 -10.53
N GLY A 317 7.51 0.33 -10.81
CA GLY A 317 8.64 -0.51 -11.20
C GLY A 317 8.99 -0.46 -12.69
N CYS A 318 9.36 -1.63 -13.20
CA CYS A 318 10.02 -1.81 -14.49
C CYS A 318 9.77 -3.20 -15.09
N ASP A 319 10.51 -3.50 -16.15
CA ASP A 319 10.34 -4.70 -17.00
C ASP A 319 10.94 -5.98 -16.38
N THR A 320 11.24 -5.97 -15.07
CA THR A 320 11.56 -7.20 -14.31
C THR A 320 10.34 -8.11 -14.19
N VAL A 321 9.14 -7.50 -14.20
CA VAL A 321 7.83 -8.14 -14.12
C VAL A 321 6.92 -7.61 -15.24
N TYR A 322 5.74 -8.22 -15.39
CA TYR A 322 4.73 -7.72 -16.33
C TYR A 322 4.28 -6.30 -15.93
N ASN A 323 4.15 -5.42 -16.91
CA ASN A 323 3.52 -4.12 -16.76
C ASN A 323 2.98 -3.68 -18.12
N ASN A 324 1.67 -3.45 -18.23
CA ASN A 324 1.00 -3.00 -19.44
C ASN A 324 0.42 -1.59 -19.28
N VAL A 325 0.40 -1.06 -18.06
CA VAL A 325 0.01 0.33 -17.77
C VAL A 325 1.25 1.22 -17.80
N GLY A 326 1.62 1.60 -19.02
CA GLY A 326 2.76 2.48 -19.29
C GLY A 326 2.35 3.94 -19.52
N PRO A 327 3.26 4.90 -19.31
CA PRO A 327 4.51 4.77 -18.56
C PRO A 327 4.28 4.53 -17.06
N SER A 328 5.26 3.91 -16.38
CA SER A 328 5.29 3.80 -14.91
C SER A 328 5.33 5.18 -14.24
N GLY A 329 5.04 5.23 -12.95
CA GLY A 329 4.88 6.51 -12.25
C GLY A 329 4.66 6.33 -10.76
N ALA A 330 3.95 7.28 -10.16
CA ALA A 330 3.50 7.23 -8.77
C ALA A 330 2.13 7.90 -8.63
N ARG A 331 1.40 7.52 -7.58
CA ARG A 331 0.17 8.21 -7.19
C ARG A 331 0.46 9.18 -6.05
N ILE A 332 -0.12 10.37 -6.12
CA ILE A 332 0.03 11.42 -5.13
C ILE A 332 -1.29 11.62 -4.42
N PHE A 333 -1.22 11.92 -3.12
CA PHE A 333 -2.33 12.39 -2.30
C PHE A 333 -1.93 13.72 -1.65
N GLU A 334 -2.77 14.74 -1.80
CA GLU A 334 -2.54 16.08 -1.28
C GLU A 334 -3.71 16.50 -0.40
N PHE A 335 -3.40 16.91 0.83
CA PHE A 335 -4.36 17.33 1.84
C PHE A 335 -4.23 18.83 2.07
N THR A 336 -5.35 19.50 2.36
CA THR A 336 -5.37 20.89 2.81
C THR A 336 -5.86 20.97 4.24
N GLU A 337 -5.16 21.73 5.08
CA GLU A 337 -5.54 22.00 6.47
C GLU A 337 -6.96 22.58 6.54
N GLY A 338 -7.82 21.98 7.36
CA GLY A 338 -9.19 22.44 7.57
C GLY A 338 -10.19 22.19 6.43
N GLU A 339 -9.78 21.59 5.31
CA GLU A 339 -10.70 21.16 4.24
C GLU A 339 -11.09 19.68 4.43
N GLU A 340 -12.28 19.30 3.98
CA GLU A 340 -12.71 17.90 3.92
C GLU A 340 -12.11 17.18 2.70
N GLY A 341 -11.83 15.88 2.85
CA GLY A 341 -11.33 15.06 1.76
C GLY A 341 -9.86 15.32 1.40
N PHE A 342 -9.49 15.00 0.16
CA PHE A 342 -8.13 15.09 -0.36
C PHE A 342 -8.12 15.14 -1.90
N ARG A 343 -7.04 15.67 -2.47
CA ARG A 343 -6.77 15.60 -3.91
C ARG A 343 -5.87 14.40 -4.21
N THR A 344 -6.10 13.70 -5.32
CA THR A 344 -5.20 12.66 -5.82
C THR A 344 -4.98 12.77 -7.32
N TYR A 345 -3.78 12.40 -7.77
CA TYR A 345 -3.41 12.34 -9.18
C TYR A 345 -2.28 11.34 -9.40
N ILE A 346 -2.06 10.97 -10.66
CA ILE A 346 -0.90 10.18 -11.09
C ILE A 346 0.10 11.11 -11.75
N ARG A 347 1.36 11.01 -11.32
CA ARG A 347 2.51 11.51 -12.08
C ARG A 347 3.15 10.34 -12.80
N LYS A 348 3.29 10.44 -14.12
CA LYS A 348 4.01 9.45 -14.90
C LYS A 348 5.46 9.85 -15.12
N TYR A 349 6.32 8.86 -15.35
CA TYR A 349 7.65 9.08 -15.89
C TYR A 349 7.56 9.91 -17.17
N GLY A 350 8.47 10.88 -17.35
CA GLY A 350 8.35 11.89 -18.42
C GLY A 350 7.45 13.09 -18.08
N SER A 351 6.86 13.12 -16.87
CA SER A 351 6.20 14.28 -16.25
C SER A 351 4.77 14.61 -16.69
N ASP A 352 4.08 13.70 -17.37
CA ASP A 352 2.65 13.83 -17.62
C ASP A 352 1.82 13.63 -16.34
N LEU A 353 0.72 14.40 -16.22
CA LEU A 353 -0.30 14.26 -15.16
C LEU A 353 -1.53 13.55 -15.70
N GLU A 354 -2.05 12.61 -14.91
CA GLU A 354 -3.32 11.94 -15.19
C GLU A 354 -4.17 11.83 -13.93
N GLN A 355 -5.48 11.64 -14.13
CA GLN A 355 -6.43 11.37 -13.05
C GLN A 355 -6.39 12.39 -11.90
N ASP A 356 -6.28 13.68 -12.20
CA ASP A 356 -6.34 14.76 -11.19
C ASP A 356 -7.77 14.95 -10.69
N LEU A 357 -8.01 14.50 -9.45
CA LEU A 357 -9.32 14.40 -8.81
C LEU A 357 -9.29 15.02 -7.41
N SER A 358 -10.32 15.77 -7.06
CA SER A 358 -10.63 16.15 -5.68
C SER A 358 -11.69 15.20 -5.13
N LEU A 359 -11.41 14.51 -4.03
CA LEU A 359 -12.25 13.46 -3.45
C LEU A 359 -12.70 13.84 -2.04
N HIS A 360 -14.00 13.68 -1.75
CA HIS A 360 -14.54 13.77 -0.39
C HIS A 360 -15.75 12.81 -0.25
N ARG A 361 -16.02 12.30 0.96
CA ARG A 361 -17.08 11.30 1.21
C ARG A 361 -18.49 11.71 0.73
N GLY A 362 -18.80 13.00 0.77
CA GLY A 362 -20.08 13.55 0.33
C GLY A 362 -20.34 13.52 -1.18
N MET A 363 -19.38 13.10 -2.01
CA MET A 363 -19.54 13.12 -3.47
C MET A 363 -20.53 12.09 -4.00
N SER A 364 -21.27 12.44 -5.05
CA SER A 364 -22.13 11.51 -5.79
C SER A 364 -21.38 10.78 -6.91
N HIS A 365 -20.53 11.50 -7.68
CA HIS A 365 -19.81 10.98 -8.84
C HIS A 365 -18.37 11.52 -8.93
N LEU A 366 -17.44 10.70 -9.43
CA LEU A 366 -16.03 11.05 -9.63
C LEU A 366 -15.80 11.99 -10.81
N SER A 367 -16.67 11.94 -11.83
CA SER A 367 -16.50 12.67 -13.09
C SER A 367 -16.65 14.19 -13.00
N GLY A 368 -17.23 14.72 -11.91
CA GLY A 368 -17.49 16.15 -11.72
C GLY A 368 -16.28 17.02 -11.37
N GLU A 369 -15.16 16.40 -10.98
CA GLU A 369 -14.00 17.09 -10.37
C GLU A 369 -12.73 17.04 -11.23
N LYS A 370 -12.82 16.64 -12.52
CA LYS A 370 -11.67 16.79 -13.44
C LYS A 370 -11.35 18.28 -13.56
N LYS A 371 -10.23 18.73 -12.99
CA LYS A 371 -9.66 20.04 -13.35
C LYS A 371 -9.40 20.02 -14.86
N LYS A 372 -10.11 20.87 -15.62
CA LYS A 372 -9.74 21.15 -17.01
C LYS A 372 -8.33 21.75 -16.97
N PHE A 373 -7.40 21.07 -17.64
CA PHE A 373 -6.05 21.59 -17.89
C PHE A 373 -6.10 22.89 -18.70
#